data_AF-A0A963LAX1-F1
#
_entry.id   AF-A0A963LAX1-F1
#
_cell.length_a   1.000
_cell.length_b   1.000
_cell.length_c   1.000
_cell.angle_alpha   90.00
_cell.angle_beta   90.00
_cell.angle_gamma   90.00
#
_symmetry.space_group_name_H-M   'P 1'
#
loop_
_entity.id
_entity.type
_entity.pdbx_description
1 polymer ?
#
loop_
_entity_poly.entity_id
_entity_poly.type
_entity_poly.pdbx_seq_one_letter_code
_entity_poly.pdbx_strand_id
1 'polypeptide(L)'
;MQYFSFPIVIIDEDFRSENTSGLGIRALAEAIQKEGFEVLGNTSYGDLSQFAQQQSRASAFILSIDDEEFGAGPEVDPAVLNLRKFIAEIRRKNADIPIYLYGETRTSQHIPNDILRELHGFIHMFEDTPEFVARHIIREARSYLDSLAPPFFKALVAYAQDGSYSWHCPGHSGGVAFLKSPIGRMFHQFFGENMLRADVCNAVEELGQLLDHTGPVAASERNAARIFNADHCFFVTNGTSTSNKIVWHHTVAPGDIVVVDRNCH
;
A
#
# COMPACT_ATOMS: atom_id res chain seq x y z
N MET A 1 8.28 -6.43 0.19
CA MET A 1 7.48 -6.05 1.39
C MET A 1 6.81 -7.25 2.08
N GLN A 2 7.52 -8.34 2.33
CA GLN A 2 6.91 -9.57 2.88
C GLN A 2 6.53 -9.47 4.38
N TYR A 3 6.67 -8.27 4.97
CA TYR A 3 6.60 -8.01 6.41
C TYR A 3 5.32 -7.30 6.85
N PHE A 4 4.53 -6.82 5.90
CA PHE A 4 3.26 -6.16 6.17
C PHE A 4 2.11 -7.06 5.69
N SER A 5 1.08 -7.22 6.53
CA SER A 5 -0.09 -8.00 6.14
C SER A 5 -1.05 -7.14 5.33
N PHE A 6 -1.16 -7.44 4.04
CA PHE A 6 -2.16 -6.86 3.13
C PHE A 6 -2.91 -8.00 2.43
N PRO A 7 -4.08 -8.41 2.93
CA PRO A 7 -4.86 -9.47 2.32
C PRO A 7 -5.26 -9.19 0.86
N ILE A 8 -5.48 -10.27 0.12
CA ILE A 8 -6.21 -10.25 -1.15
C ILE A 8 -7.70 -10.38 -0.82
N VAL A 9 -8.51 -9.47 -1.34
CA VAL A 9 -9.96 -9.44 -1.09
C VAL A 9 -10.69 -10.09 -2.25
N ILE A 10 -11.53 -11.07 -1.94
CA ILE A 10 -12.39 -11.76 -2.89
C ILE A 10 -13.83 -11.36 -2.60
N ILE A 11 -14.53 -10.87 -3.63
CA ILE A 11 -15.96 -10.56 -3.56
C ILE A 11 -16.67 -11.48 -4.54
N ASP A 12 -17.43 -12.42 -4.00
CA ASP A 12 -18.15 -13.43 -4.75
C ASP A 12 -19.41 -13.83 -3.99
N GLU A 13 -20.59 -13.72 -4.62
CA GLU A 13 -21.87 -14.03 -3.97
C GLU A 13 -21.93 -15.50 -3.53
N ASP A 14 -21.26 -16.35 -4.29
CA ASP A 14 -21.18 -17.80 -4.08
C ASP A 14 -20.01 -18.27 -3.22
N PHE A 15 -19.29 -17.35 -2.57
CA PHE A 15 -18.07 -17.70 -1.86
C PHE A 15 -18.32 -18.75 -0.76
N ARG A 16 -19.55 -18.79 -0.24
CA ARG A 16 -20.02 -19.74 0.79
C ARG A 16 -20.97 -20.81 0.24
N SER A 17 -21.28 -20.80 -1.05
CA SER A 17 -22.17 -21.75 -1.73
C SER A 17 -21.43 -23.03 -2.12
N GLU A 18 -22.10 -24.18 -2.09
CA GLU A 18 -21.53 -25.48 -2.52
C GLU A 18 -21.62 -25.73 -4.03
N ASN A 19 -21.91 -24.69 -4.82
CA ASN A 19 -21.97 -24.77 -6.28
C ASN A 19 -20.56 -24.70 -6.91
N THR A 20 -20.51 -24.92 -8.22
CA THR A 20 -19.25 -25.01 -8.97
C THR A 20 -18.46 -23.70 -8.93
N SER A 21 -19.14 -22.55 -9.02
CA SER A 21 -18.54 -21.21 -8.89
C SER A 21 -17.88 -21.03 -7.52
N GLY A 22 -18.63 -21.31 -6.45
CA GLY A 22 -18.15 -21.23 -5.07
C GLY A 22 -16.99 -22.18 -4.77
N LEU A 23 -16.98 -23.39 -5.36
CA LEU A 23 -15.86 -24.32 -5.24
C LEU A 23 -14.60 -23.82 -5.96
N GLY A 24 -14.76 -23.26 -7.16
CA GLY A 24 -13.65 -22.72 -7.95
C GLY A 24 -12.94 -21.56 -7.24
N ILE A 25 -13.71 -20.58 -6.75
CA ILE A 25 -13.13 -19.41 -6.08
C ILE A 25 -12.49 -19.77 -4.74
N ARG A 26 -13.04 -20.75 -4.00
CA ARG A 26 -12.44 -21.24 -2.76
C ARG A 26 -11.13 -22.00 -3.03
N ALA A 27 -11.07 -22.78 -4.10
CA ALA A 27 -9.81 -23.42 -4.50
C ALA A 27 -8.74 -22.38 -4.84
N LEU A 28 -9.11 -21.26 -5.48
CA LEU A 28 -8.20 -20.12 -5.69
C LEU A 28 -7.78 -19.47 -4.37
N ALA A 29 -8.72 -19.24 -3.46
CA ALA A 29 -8.42 -18.69 -2.13
C ALA A 29 -7.42 -19.58 -1.36
N GLU A 30 -7.63 -20.89 -1.35
CA GLU A 30 -6.73 -21.86 -0.73
C GLU A 30 -5.35 -21.87 -1.40
N ALA A 31 -5.29 -21.78 -2.73
CA ALA A 31 -4.02 -21.70 -3.46
C ALA A 31 -3.23 -20.43 -3.09
N ILE A 32 -3.91 -19.29 -2.93
CA ILE A 32 -3.30 -18.03 -2.48
C ILE A 32 -2.78 -18.16 -1.03
N GLN A 33 -3.59 -18.74 -0.14
CA GLN A 33 -3.21 -18.96 1.26
C GLN A 33 -2.01 -19.89 1.40
N LYS A 34 -1.92 -20.92 0.55
CA LYS A 34 -0.79 -21.86 0.52
C LYS A 34 0.54 -21.19 0.15
N GLU A 35 0.50 -20.11 -0.64
CA GLU A 35 1.66 -19.28 -0.99
C GLU A 35 1.95 -18.19 0.07
N GLY A 36 1.22 -18.19 1.19
CA GLY A 36 1.48 -17.36 2.37
C GLY A 36 0.77 -16.00 2.38
N PHE A 37 -0.23 -15.78 1.53
CA PHE A 37 -1.02 -14.55 1.51
C PHE A 37 -2.34 -14.72 2.28
N GLU A 38 -2.71 -13.71 3.05
CA GLU A 38 -4.03 -13.68 3.70
C GLU A 38 -5.12 -13.41 2.64
N VAL A 39 -6.26 -14.08 2.78
CA VAL A 39 -7.41 -13.90 1.89
C VAL A 39 -8.65 -13.55 2.71
N LEU A 40 -9.36 -12.52 2.29
CA LEU A 40 -10.65 -12.11 2.87
C LEU A 40 -11.75 -12.32 1.83
N GLY A 41 -12.63 -13.29 2.09
CA GLY A 41 -13.77 -13.60 1.20
C GLY A 41 -15.09 -13.02 1.72
N ASN A 42 -15.73 -12.19 0.91
CA ASN A 42 -16.98 -11.52 1.23
C ASN A 42 -18.05 -11.83 0.17
N THR A 43 -19.31 -11.92 0.61
CA THR A 43 -20.42 -12.46 -0.21
C THR A 43 -21.31 -11.42 -0.87
N SER A 44 -21.01 -10.12 -0.75
CA SER A 44 -21.86 -9.09 -1.37
C SER A 44 -21.14 -7.76 -1.52
N TYR A 45 -21.52 -7.04 -2.58
CA TYR A 45 -21.23 -5.62 -2.80
C TYR A 45 -21.96 -4.68 -1.83
N GLY A 46 -22.85 -5.20 -0.97
CA GLY A 46 -23.91 -4.50 -0.25
C GLY A 46 -23.54 -3.32 0.66
N ASP A 47 -22.25 -3.07 0.91
CA ASP A 47 -21.84 -1.79 1.47
C ASP A 47 -20.50 -1.30 0.90
N LEU A 48 -20.52 -0.99 -0.40
CA LEU A 48 -19.40 -0.39 -1.17
C LEU A 48 -18.68 0.72 -0.38
N SER A 49 -19.40 1.46 0.47
CA SER A 49 -18.86 2.54 1.29
C SER A 49 -17.95 2.06 2.44
N GLN A 50 -18.32 0.97 3.11
CA GLN A 50 -17.49 0.33 4.15
C GLN A 50 -16.29 -0.39 3.54
N PHE A 51 -16.47 -1.03 2.38
CA PHE A 51 -15.38 -1.68 1.65
C PHE A 51 -14.37 -0.69 1.10
N ALA A 52 -14.82 0.47 0.62
CA ALA A 52 -13.93 1.55 0.19
C ALA A 52 -13.08 2.13 1.34
N GLN A 53 -13.47 1.91 2.61
CA GLN A 53 -12.61 2.22 3.76
C GLN A 53 -11.61 1.10 4.07
N GLN A 54 -11.95 -0.16 3.74
CA GLN A 54 -11.06 -1.33 3.90
C GLN A 54 -9.97 -1.43 2.81
N GLN A 55 -10.07 -0.67 1.70
CA GLN A 55 -9.05 -0.62 0.63
C GLN A 55 -7.62 -0.37 1.11
N SER A 56 -7.45 0.39 2.20
CA SER A 56 -6.12 0.66 2.77
C SER A 56 -5.42 -0.58 3.31
N ARG A 57 -6.15 -1.69 3.46
CA ARG A 57 -5.64 -2.97 3.97
C ARG A 57 -5.51 -4.03 2.87
N ALA A 58 -5.96 -3.77 1.64
CA ALA A 58 -5.94 -4.76 0.58
C ALA A 58 -4.69 -4.65 -0.31
N SER A 59 -4.22 -5.77 -0.85
CA SER A 59 -3.15 -5.81 -1.86
C SER A 59 -3.66 -6.09 -3.28
N ALA A 60 -4.84 -6.69 -3.42
CA ALA A 60 -5.55 -6.88 -4.68
C ALA A 60 -7.04 -7.16 -4.43
N PHE A 61 -7.87 -6.97 -5.44
CA PHE A 61 -9.28 -7.34 -5.46
C PHE A 61 -9.55 -8.39 -6.53
N ILE A 62 -10.35 -9.41 -6.20
CA ILE A 62 -10.92 -10.38 -7.14
C ILE A 62 -12.43 -10.24 -7.05
N LEU A 63 -13.06 -9.92 -8.18
CA LEU A 63 -14.50 -9.67 -8.28
C LEU A 63 -15.11 -10.75 -9.15
N SER A 64 -16.03 -11.52 -8.58
CA SER A 64 -16.76 -12.52 -9.34
C SER A 64 -17.95 -11.90 -10.06
N ILE A 65 -18.23 -12.43 -11.24
CA ILE A 65 -19.40 -12.08 -12.05
C ILE A 65 -19.88 -13.33 -12.78
N ASP A 66 -21.17 -13.62 -12.65
CA ASP A 66 -21.80 -14.79 -13.26
C ASP A 66 -22.64 -14.43 -14.49
N ASP A 67 -22.74 -15.35 -15.45
CA ASP A 67 -23.52 -15.17 -16.68
C ASP A 67 -25.02 -14.93 -16.41
N GLU A 68 -25.56 -15.47 -15.31
CA GLU A 68 -26.96 -15.27 -14.91
C GLU A 68 -27.29 -13.83 -14.50
N GLU A 69 -26.26 -13.01 -14.25
CA GLU A 69 -26.41 -11.59 -13.91
C GLU A 69 -26.59 -10.68 -15.14
N PHE A 70 -26.43 -11.22 -16.35
CA PHE A 70 -26.65 -10.50 -17.61
C PHE A 70 -28.05 -10.78 -18.16
N GLY A 71 -28.89 -9.75 -18.16
CA GLY A 71 -30.20 -9.75 -18.77
C GLY A 71 -30.12 -9.73 -20.30
N ALA A 72 -31.10 -10.35 -20.96
CA ALA A 72 -31.23 -10.35 -22.42
C ALA A 72 -31.74 -9.01 -23.01
N GLY A 73 -31.75 -7.94 -22.22
CA GLY A 73 -32.36 -6.65 -22.56
C GLY A 73 -31.37 -5.63 -23.17
N PRO A 74 -31.86 -4.52 -23.73
CA PRO A 74 -31.02 -3.44 -24.27
C PRO A 74 -30.44 -2.49 -23.21
N GLU A 75 -30.80 -2.66 -21.94
CA GLU A 75 -30.31 -1.85 -20.82
C GLU A 75 -29.04 -2.47 -20.20
N VAL A 76 -28.17 -1.63 -19.63
CA VAL A 76 -26.94 -2.10 -18.97
C VAL A 76 -27.31 -2.87 -17.70
N ASP A 77 -26.79 -4.09 -17.60
CA ASP A 77 -27.11 -4.98 -16.49
C ASP A 77 -26.79 -4.38 -15.11
N PRO A 78 -27.65 -4.62 -14.10
CA PRO A 78 -27.43 -4.14 -12.74
C PRO A 78 -26.06 -4.53 -12.17
N ALA A 79 -25.57 -5.73 -12.51
CA ALA A 79 -24.24 -6.21 -12.11
C ALA A 79 -23.11 -5.35 -12.71
N VAL A 80 -23.19 -5.03 -14.00
CA VAL A 80 -22.23 -4.15 -14.67
C VAL A 80 -22.25 -2.74 -14.06
N LEU A 81 -23.42 -2.23 -13.70
CA LEU A 81 -23.55 -0.93 -13.01
C LEU A 81 -22.92 -0.96 -11.61
N ASN A 82 -23.12 -2.03 -10.84
CA ASN A 82 -22.52 -2.20 -9.52
C ASN A 82 -21.00 -2.35 -9.60
N LEU A 83 -20.51 -3.17 -10.54
CA LEU A 83 -19.09 -3.34 -10.83
C LEU A 83 -18.43 -2.01 -11.21
N ARG A 84 -19.05 -1.25 -12.13
CA ARG A 84 -18.56 0.07 -12.54
C ARG A 84 -18.48 1.04 -11.35
N LYS A 85 -19.52 1.08 -10.51
CA LYS A 85 -19.53 1.92 -9.30
C LYS A 85 -18.41 1.51 -8.33
N PHE A 86 -18.21 0.22 -8.11
CA PHE A 86 -17.18 -0.29 -7.22
C PHE A 86 -15.77 0.07 -7.71
N ILE A 87 -15.48 -0.17 -9.00
CA ILE A 87 -14.20 0.16 -9.61
C ILE A 87 -13.95 1.67 -9.55
N ALA A 88 -14.95 2.50 -9.86
CA ALA A 88 -14.83 3.95 -9.79
C ALA A 88 -14.48 4.44 -8.38
N GLU A 89 -15.10 3.86 -7.33
CA GLU A 89 -14.78 4.19 -5.94
C GLU A 89 -13.39 3.73 -5.51
N ILE A 90 -12.90 2.57 -6.01
CA ILE A 90 -11.49 2.17 -5.83
C ILE A 90 -10.56 3.17 -6.49
N ARG A 91 -10.75 3.42 -7.79
CA ARG A 91 -9.84 4.23 -8.60
C ARG A 91 -9.77 5.69 -8.13
N ARG A 92 -10.83 6.19 -7.49
CA ARG A 92 -10.85 7.51 -6.85
C ARG A 92 -9.81 7.66 -5.73
N LYS A 93 -9.53 6.59 -4.98
CA LYS A 93 -8.57 6.59 -3.86
C LYS A 93 -7.24 5.93 -4.22
N ASN A 94 -7.28 4.95 -5.12
CA ASN A 94 -6.15 4.12 -5.46
C ASN A 94 -6.16 3.77 -6.95
N ALA A 95 -5.33 4.47 -7.72
CA ALA A 95 -5.22 4.29 -9.15
C ALA A 95 -4.61 2.93 -9.53
N ASP A 96 -3.72 2.39 -8.69
CA ASP A 96 -2.79 1.33 -9.11
C ASP A 96 -3.09 -0.04 -8.47
N ILE A 97 -4.02 -0.14 -7.52
CA ILE A 97 -4.33 -1.43 -6.90
C ILE A 97 -4.82 -2.45 -7.94
N PRO A 98 -4.28 -3.69 -7.95
CA PRO A 98 -4.74 -4.74 -8.84
C PRO A 98 -6.20 -5.10 -8.62
N ILE A 99 -6.97 -5.13 -9.71
CA ILE A 99 -8.37 -5.58 -9.72
C ILE A 99 -8.51 -6.64 -10.81
N TYR A 100 -8.97 -7.82 -10.42
CA TYR A 100 -9.24 -8.95 -11.31
C TYR A 100 -10.73 -9.22 -11.37
N LEU A 101 -11.20 -9.62 -12.54
CA LEU A 101 -12.51 -10.22 -12.71
C LEU A 101 -12.38 -11.74 -12.73
N TYR A 102 -13.29 -12.44 -12.07
CA TYR A 102 -13.39 -13.89 -12.06
C TYR A 102 -14.75 -14.27 -12.63
N GLY A 103 -14.78 -15.15 -13.64
CA GLY A 103 -16.05 -15.52 -14.27
C GLY A 103 -15.86 -16.47 -15.44
N GLU A 104 -16.94 -16.71 -16.19
CA GLU A 104 -16.89 -17.54 -17.38
C GLU A 104 -16.36 -16.78 -18.61
N THR A 105 -15.77 -17.51 -19.55
CA THR A 105 -15.24 -16.93 -20.79
C THR A 105 -16.31 -16.20 -21.61
N ARG A 106 -17.57 -16.65 -21.55
CA ARG A 106 -18.69 -15.99 -22.22
C ARG A 106 -19.03 -14.65 -21.57
N THR A 107 -18.96 -14.57 -20.25
CA THR A 107 -19.20 -13.37 -19.44
C THR A 107 -18.28 -12.23 -19.85
N SER A 108 -17.03 -12.55 -20.19
CA SER A 108 -16.04 -11.55 -20.64
C SER A 108 -16.49 -10.74 -21.87
N GLN A 109 -17.31 -11.31 -22.75
CA GLN A 109 -17.77 -10.65 -23.98
C GLN A 109 -18.80 -9.54 -23.71
N HIS A 110 -19.46 -9.60 -22.55
CA HIS A 110 -20.48 -8.65 -22.14
C HIS A 110 -19.92 -7.47 -21.33
N ILE A 111 -18.63 -7.50 -20.98
CA ILE A 111 -17.99 -6.43 -20.19
C ILE A 111 -17.66 -5.22 -21.07
N PRO A 112 -18.17 -4.02 -20.73
CA PRO A 112 -17.83 -2.79 -21.46
C PRO A 112 -16.33 -2.45 -21.43
N ASN A 113 -15.83 -1.86 -22.52
CA ASN A 113 -14.42 -1.46 -22.66
C ASN A 113 -13.94 -0.47 -21.58
N ASP A 114 -14.82 0.38 -21.05
CA ASP A 114 -14.46 1.30 -19.97
C ASP A 114 -14.12 0.55 -18.67
N ILE A 115 -14.77 -0.58 -18.40
CA ILE A 115 -14.46 -1.44 -17.25
C ILE A 115 -13.17 -2.21 -17.51
N LEU A 116 -13.03 -2.83 -18.68
CA LEU A 116 -11.85 -3.62 -19.04
C LEU A 116 -10.54 -2.82 -18.92
N ARG A 117 -10.58 -1.51 -19.19
CA ARG A 117 -9.41 -0.62 -19.06
C ARG A 117 -8.96 -0.41 -17.62
N GLU A 118 -9.83 -0.60 -16.65
CA GLU A 118 -9.53 -0.41 -15.23
C GLU A 118 -9.10 -1.72 -14.54
N LEU A 119 -9.33 -2.87 -15.20
CA LEU A 119 -8.96 -4.19 -14.70
C LEU A 119 -7.52 -4.54 -15.05
N HIS A 120 -6.86 -5.29 -14.16
CA HIS A 120 -5.54 -5.85 -14.41
C HIS A 120 -5.60 -7.16 -15.20
N GLY A 121 -6.69 -7.91 -15.07
CA GLY A 121 -6.88 -9.16 -15.79
C GLY A 121 -8.26 -9.77 -15.58
N PHE A 122 -8.57 -10.74 -16.43
CA PHE A 122 -9.73 -11.61 -16.34
C PHE A 122 -9.22 -13.03 -16.04
N ILE A 123 -9.85 -13.70 -15.08
CA ILE A 123 -9.53 -15.06 -14.65
C ILE A 123 -10.66 -15.97 -15.12
N HIS A 124 -10.33 -16.98 -15.91
CA HIS A 124 -11.29 -17.89 -16.49
C HIS A 124 -11.55 -19.07 -15.54
N MET A 125 -12.75 -19.11 -14.96
CA MET A 125 -13.15 -20.07 -13.92
C MET A 125 -12.83 -21.54 -14.24
N PHE A 126 -12.98 -21.95 -15.51
CA PHE A 126 -12.87 -23.35 -15.94
C PHE A 126 -11.65 -23.66 -16.81
N GLU A 127 -10.87 -22.65 -17.20
CA GLU A 127 -9.74 -22.82 -18.12
C GLU A 127 -8.39 -22.70 -17.40
N ASP A 128 -8.35 -21.93 -16.30
CA ASP A 128 -7.14 -21.68 -15.55
C ASP A 128 -6.99 -22.60 -14.32
N THR A 129 -5.76 -22.97 -13.99
CA THR A 129 -5.50 -23.69 -12.72
C THR A 129 -5.39 -22.70 -11.56
N PRO A 130 -6.04 -22.99 -10.40
CA PRO A 130 -5.98 -22.13 -9.22
C PRO A 130 -4.56 -21.77 -8.79
N GLU A 131 -3.61 -22.71 -8.88
CA GLU A 131 -2.21 -22.48 -8.49
C GLU A 131 -1.48 -21.51 -9.42
N PHE A 132 -1.76 -21.57 -10.73
CA PHE A 132 -1.13 -20.66 -11.69
C PHE A 132 -1.65 -19.23 -11.50
N VAL A 133 -2.97 -19.10 -11.36
CA VAL A 133 -3.63 -17.80 -11.14
C VAL A 133 -3.20 -17.19 -9.81
N ALA A 134 -3.16 -17.98 -8.73
CA ALA A 134 -2.71 -17.52 -7.42
C ALA A 134 -1.31 -16.90 -7.50
N ARG A 135 -0.35 -17.56 -8.17
CA ARG A 135 1.01 -17.03 -8.36
C ARG A 135 1.03 -15.74 -9.17
N HIS A 136 0.20 -15.65 -10.21
CA HIS A 136 0.09 -14.44 -11.00
C HIS A 136 -0.45 -13.26 -10.17
N ILE A 137 -1.55 -13.44 -9.46
CA ILE A 137 -2.15 -12.41 -8.59
C ILE A 137 -1.15 -11.99 -7.51
N ILE A 138 -0.48 -12.94 -6.86
CA ILE A 138 0.51 -12.65 -5.82
C ILE A 138 1.68 -11.84 -6.38
N ARG A 139 2.10 -12.10 -7.62
CA ARG A 139 3.16 -11.32 -8.27
C ARG A 139 2.72 -9.87 -8.45
N GLU A 140 1.52 -9.63 -8.98
CA GLU A 140 1.03 -8.27 -9.19
C GLU A 140 0.75 -7.55 -7.86
N ALA A 141 0.17 -8.25 -6.87
CA ALA A 141 -0.01 -7.74 -5.52
C ALA A 141 1.33 -7.33 -4.87
N ARG A 142 2.38 -8.15 -5.03
CA ARG A 142 3.73 -7.81 -4.54
C ARG A 142 4.31 -6.60 -5.26
N SER A 143 4.17 -6.55 -6.59
CA SER A 143 4.62 -5.42 -7.40
C SER A 143 3.95 -4.12 -6.97
N TYR A 144 2.62 -4.14 -6.80
CA TYR A 144 1.85 -3.03 -6.25
C TYR A 144 2.36 -2.61 -4.88
N LEU A 145 2.45 -3.54 -3.91
CA LEU A 145 2.94 -3.22 -2.57
C LEU A 145 4.35 -2.61 -2.63
N ASP A 146 5.27 -3.23 -3.36
CA ASP A 146 6.67 -2.77 -3.47
C ASP A 146 6.82 -1.37 -4.10
N SER A 147 5.80 -0.89 -4.81
CA SER A 147 5.70 0.46 -5.38
C SER A 147 5.19 1.52 -4.40
N LEU A 148 4.49 1.13 -3.32
CA LEU A 148 3.86 2.05 -2.37
C LEU A 148 4.87 2.79 -1.49
N ALA A 149 5.91 2.10 -1.03
CA ALA A 149 6.83 2.68 -0.06
C ALA A 149 7.74 3.72 -0.74
N PRO A 150 7.84 4.94 -0.18
CA PRO A 150 8.81 5.91 -0.65
C PRO A 150 10.25 5.40 -0.39
N PRO A 151 11.25 5.93 -1.12
CA PRO A 151 12.61 5.38 -1.13
C PRO A 151 13.24 5.20 0.26
N PHE A 152 13.17 6.21 1.12
CA PHE A 152 13.75 6.16 2.46
C PHE A 152 13.04 5.14 3.35
N PHE A 153 11.70 5.10 3.35
CA PHE A 153 10.95 4.14 4.16
C PHE A 153 11.25 2.70 3.72
N LYS A 154 11.35 2.45 2.40
CA LYS A 154 11.73 1.14 1.87
C LYS A 154 13.10 0.70 2.37
N ALA A 155 14.09 1.60 2.34
CA ALA A 155 15.43 1.32 2.83
C ALA A 155 15.46 1.10 4.35
N LEU A 156 14.73 1.92 5.11
CA LEU A 156 14.62 1.80 6.57
C LEU A 156 13.99 0.48 7.00
N VAL A 157 12.93 0.03 6.30
CA VAL A 157 12.32 -1.28 6.55
C VAL A 157 13.29 -2.41 6.24
N ALA A 158 14.05 -2.32 5.14
CA ALA A 158 15.05 -3.33 4.78
C ALA A 158 16.13 -3.43 5.86
N TYR A 159 16.72 -2.31 6.28
CA TYR A 159 17.71 -2.25 7.36
C TYR A 159 17.15 -2.83 8.67
N ALA A 160 15.96 -2.36 9.07
CA ALA A 160 15.34 -2.79 10.31
C ALA A 160 15.07 -4.30 10.31
N GLN A 161 14.86 -4.94 9.15
CA GLN A 161 14.64 -6.39 9.05
C GLN A 161 15.92 -7.20 8.98
N ASP A 162 17.01 -6.67 8.41
CA ASP A 162 18.30 -7.38 8.31
C ASP A 162 18.85 -7.79 9.69
N GLY A 163 18.54 -7.01 10.73
CA GLY A 163 18.84 -7.38 12.12
C GLY A 163 20.33 -7.39 12.46
N SER A 164 21.09 -6.60 11.73
CA SER A 164 22.52 -6.44 11.91
C SER A 164 22.79 -5.80 13.29
N TYR A 165 23.61 -6.47 14.10
CA TYR A 165 24.10 -5.91 15.36
C TYR A 165 25.08 -4.78 15.07
N SER A 166 24.70 -3.56 15.46
CA SER A 166 25.51 -2.37 15.27
C SER A 166 26.38 -2.06 16.48
N TRP A 167 27.65 -1.73 16.24
CA TRP A 167 28.61 -1.21 17.24
C TRP A 167 28.68 0.33 17.25
N HIS A 168 27.67 0.99 16.66
CA HIS A 168 27.55 2.44 16.59
C HIS A 168 26.34 2.93 17.39
N CYS A 169 26.14 4.24 17.43
CA CYS A 169 24.95 4.86 18.02
C CYS A 169 23.68 4.52 17.21
N PRO A 170 22.47 4.57 17.80
CA PRO A 170 22.19 4.79 19.22
C PRO A 170 22.62 3.62 20.11
N GLY A 171 23.09 3.93 21.32
CA GLY A 171 23.64 2.93 22.27
C GLY A 171 22.62 1.93 22.83
N HIS A 172 21.33 2.06 22.49
CA HIS A 172 20.34 1.04 22.81
C HIS A 172 20.38 -0.16 21.85
N SER A 173 21.09 -0.05 20.72
CA SER A 173 21.32 -1.13 19.74
C SER A 173 20.03 -1.85 19.35
N GLY A 174 19.10 -1.13 18.70
CA GLY A 174 17.80 -1.71 18.30
C GLY A 174 16.85 -1.99 19.46
N GLY A 175 17.18 -1.57 20.69
CA GLY A 175 16.33 -1.69 21.86
C GLY A 175 16.84 -2.67 22.92
N VAL A 176 17.92 -3.40 22.63
CA VAL A 176 18.55 -4.38 23.54
C VAL A 176 18.91 -3.80 24.89
N ALA A 177 19.38 -2.55 24.95
CA ALA A 177 19.73 -1.94 26.24
C ALA A 177 18.52 -1.76 27.16
N PHE A 178 17.32 -1.51 26.61
CA PHE A 178 16.10 -1.36 27.41
C PHE A 178 15.70 -2.67 28.11
N LEU A 179 16.07 -3.82 27.56
CA LEU A 179 15.78 -5.12 28.17
C LEU A 179 16.57 -5.38 29.47
N LYS A 180 17.56 -4.55 29.79
CA LYS A 180 18.43 -4.70 30.97
C LYS A 180 17.84 -4.13 32.26
N SER A 181 16.68 -3.46 32.22
CA SER A 181 15.98 -2.98 33.42
C SER A 181 14.47 -3.24 33.36
N PRO A 182 13.76 -3.42 34.49
CA PRO A 182 12.31 -3.62 34.48
C PRO A 182 11.55 -2.47 33.81
N ILE A 183 11.93 -1.21 34.08
CA ILE A 183 11.30 -0.04 33.46
C ILE A 183 11.61 0.05 31.95
N GLY A 184 12.82 -0.32 31.54
CA GLY A 184 13.18 -0.39 30.13
C GLY A 184 12.40 -1.48 29.39
N ARG A 185 12.14 -2.63 30.03
CA ARG A 185 11.30 -3.67 29.43
C ARG A 185 9.86 -3.21 29.22
N MET A 186 9.30 -2.43 30.17
CA MET A 186 8.00 -1.78 29.97
C MET A 186 8.03 -0.80 28.79
N PHE A 187 9.09 0.01 28.67
CA PHE A 187 9.27 0.93 27.55
C PHE A 187 9.37 0.19 26.20
N HIS A 188 10.16 -0.87 26.14
CA HIS A 188 10.31 -1.71 24.96
C HIS A 188 9.00 -2.38 24.54
N GLN A 189 8.20 -2.86 25.50
CA GLN A 189 6.88 -3.43 25.22
C GLN A 189 5.88 -2.39 24.74
N PHE A 190 5.95 -1.17 25.29
CA PHE A 190 5.05 -0.08 24.94
C PHE A 190 5.30 0.42 23.50
N PHE A 191 6.56 0.70 23.14
CA PHE A 191 6.90 1.23 21.82
C PHE A 191 7.09 0.16 20.74
N GLY A 192 7.49 -1.05 21.12
CA GLY A 192 7.76 -2.16 20.20
C GLY A 192 9.15 -2.13 19.58
N GLU A 193 9.64 -3.31 19.20
CA GLU A 193 11.00 -3.51 18.68
C GLU A 193 11.24 -2.80 17.34
N ASN A 194 10.26 -2.80 16.43
CA ASN A 194 10.42 -2.21 15.10
C ASN A 194 10.72 -0.71 15.15
N MET A 195 10.09 0.02 16.09
CA MET A 195 10.38 1.44 16.31
C MET A 195 11.84 1.63 16.73
N LEU A 196 12.29 0.83 17.70
CA LEU A 196 13.63 0.90 18.25
C LEU A 196 14.72 0.42 17.27
N ARG A 197 14.40 -0.49 16.35
CA ARG A 197 15.30 -0.91 15.26
C ARG A 197 15.39 0.11 14.14
N ALA A 198 14.34 0.90 13.95
CA ALA A 198 14.33 2.01 13.01
C ALA A 198 14.99 3.29 13.57
N ASP A 199 15.26 3.36 14.88
CA ASP A 199 16.02 4.44 15.51
C ASP A 199 17.53 4.21 15.30
N VAL A 200 18.05 4.89 14.28
CA VAL A 200 19.41 4.73 13.75
C VAL A 200 20.09 6.08 13.58
N CYS A 201 21.41 6.08 13.53
CA CYS A 201 22.19 7.29 13.28
C CYS A 201 22.84 7.30 11.89
N ASN A 202 23.58 8.36 11.62
CA ASN A 202 24.36 8.57 10.41
C ASN A 202 25.40 7.47 10.09
N ALA A 203 25.71 6.57 11.04
CA ALA A 203 26.61 5.45 10.78
C ALA A 203 26.03 4.40 9.81
N VAL A 204 24.72 4.42 9.56
CA VAL A 204 24.06 3.52 8.60
C VAL A 204 24.12 4.13 7.20
N GLU A 205 25.23 3.89 6.48
CA GLU A 205 25.50 4.48 5.17
C GLU A 205 24.43 4.16 4.11
N GLU A 206 23.84 2.97 4.16
CA GLU A 206 22.82 2.52 3.21
C GLU A 206 21.53 3.37 3.23
N LEU A 207 21.26 4.10 4.31
CA LEU A 207 20.13 5.03 4.41
C LEU A 207 20.45 6.42 3.85
N GLY A 208 21.73 6.72 3.62
CA GLY A 208 22.21 8.04 3.24
C GLY A 208 22.22 9.02 4.41
N GLN A 209 22.52 10.27 4.12
CA GLN A 209 22.68 11.33 5.12
C GLN A 209 21.65 12.44 4.91
N LEU A 210 20.97 12.80 6.00
CA LEU A 210 19.99 13.90 5.98
C LEU A 210 20.66 15.26 5.76
N LEU A 211 21.80 15.51 6.40
CA LEU A 211 22.49 16.81 6.31
C LEU A 211 23.27 16.98 5.01
N ASP A 212 23.74 15.87 4.41
CA ASP A 212 24.49 15.92 3.14
C ASP A 212 23.59 15.66 1.92
N HIS A 213 22.30 15.37 2.14
CA HIS A 213 21.33 15.06 1.10
C HIS A 213 21.81 13.94 0.16
N THR A 214 22.09 12.75 0.72
CA THR A 214 22.60 11.59 -0.03
C THR A 214 21.70 10.36 0.08
N GLY A 215 21.91 9.38 -0.83
CA GLY A 215 21.26 8.07 -0.77
C GLY A 215 19.72 8.10 -0.82
N PRO A 216 19.05 7.16 -0.11
CA PRO A 216 17.59 7.13 0.00
C PRO A 216 16.94 8.40 0.55
N VAL A 217 17.63 9.18 1.40
CA VAL A 217 17.13 10.49 1.86
C VAL A 217 16.97 11.45 0.68
N ALA A 218 18.02 11.64 -0.12
CA ALA A 218 17.99 12.51 -1.30
C ALA A 218 16.96 12.05 -2.35
N ALA A 219 16.81 10.73 -2.53
CA ALA A 219 15.78 10.17 -3.41
C ALA A 219 14.38 10.52 -2.92
N SER A 220 14.17 10.53 -1.60
CA SER A 220 12.88 10.87 -0.98
C SER A 220 12.58 12.37 -1.06
N GLU A 221 13.59 13.23 -0.86
CA GLU A 221 13.47 14.68 -1.07
C GLU A 221 13.06 15.02 -2.51
N ARG A 222 13.72 14.40 -3.50
CA ARG A 222 13.34 14.55 -4.92
C ARG A 222 11.93 14.04 -5.22
N ASN A 223 11.54 12.91 -4.63
CA ASN A 223 10.18 12.39 -4.79
C ASN A 223 9.14 13.33 -4.15
N ALA A 224 9.43 13.89 -2.98
CA ALA A 224 8.57 14.88 -2.33
C ALA A 224 8.47 16.17 -3.16
N ALA A 225 9.59 16.68 -3.69
CA ALA A 225 9.59 17.84 -4.59
C ALA A 225 8.67 17.64 -5.80
N ARG A 226 8.73 16.46 -6.45
CA ARG A 226 7.80 16.09 -7.54
C ARG A 226 6.33 16.08 -7.09
N ILE A 227 6.03 15.52 -5.92
CA ILE A 227 4.65 15.41 -5.41
C ILE A 227 4.07 16.78 -5.04
N PHE A 228 4.86 17.61 -4.35
CA PHE A 228 4.45 18.94 -3.91
C PHE A 228 4.63 20.02 -4.98
N ASN A 229 5.06 19.64 -6.18
CA ASN A 229 5.31 20.54 -7.31
C ASN A 229 6.27 21.69 -6.94
N ALA A 230 7.43 21.33 -6.39
CA ALA A 230 8.52 22.24 -6.04
C ALA A 230 9.80 21.86 -6.79
N ASP A 231 10.67 22.84 -7.05
CA ASP A 231 11.98 22.58 -7.66
C ASP A 231 12.88 21.76 -6.70
N HIS A 232 12.84 22.11 -5.41
CA HIS A 232 13.59 21.46 -4.35
C HIS A 232 12.72 21.29 -3.10
N CYS A 233 12.95 20.21 -2.36
CA CYS A 233 12.30 19.94 -1.09
C CYS A 233 13.35 19.49 -0.07
N PHE A 234 13.31 20.07 1.13
CA PHE A 234 14.21 19.75 2.23
C PHE A 234 13.41 19.19 3.40
N PHE A 235 13.85 18.09 3.98
CA PHE A 235 13.19 17.54 5.16
C PHE A 235 13.72 18.17 6.44
N VAL A 236 12.81 18.69 7.27
CA VAL A 236 13.13 19.35 8.54
C VAL A 236 12.45 18.61 9.69
N THR A 237 13.25 18.09 10.62
CA THR A 237 12.79 17.26 11.74
C THR A 237 12.41 18.05 13.00
N ASN A 238 12.50 19.39 12.95
CA ASN A 238 12.13 20.28 14.07
C ASN A 238 11.00 21.26 13.70
N GLY A 239 10.08 20.79 12.86
CA GLY A 239 8.84 21.49 12.48
C GLY A 239 9.01 22.74 11.61
N THR A 240 7.88 23.32 11.21
CA THR A 240 7.84 24.53 10.37
C THR A 240 8.44 25.75 11.08
N SER A 241 8.38 25.81 12.42
CA SER A 241 9.06 26.84 13.20
C SER A 241 10.57 26.90 12.93
N THR A 242 11.23 25.77 12.70
CA THR A 242 12.65 25.74 12.32
C THR A 242 12.81 26.00 10.83
N SER A 243 11.90 25.48 10.00
CA SER A 243 11.89 25.72 8.55
C SER A 243 11.83 27.22 8.23
N ASN A 244 10.96 27.98 8.90
CA ASN A 244 10.88 29.45 8.75
C ASN A 244 12.22 30.12 9.10
N LYS A 245 12.90 29.66 10.16
CA LYS A 245 14.20 30.20 10.54
C LYS A 245 15.28 29.88 9.51
N ILE A 246 15.30 28.67 8.96
CA ILE A 246 16.24 28.26 7.91
C ILE A 246 16.08 29.19 6.70
N VAL A 247 14.85 29.36 6.20
CA VAL A 247 14.57 30.24 5.05
C VAL A 247 14.93 31.69 5.38
N TRP A 248 14.56 32.18 6.56
CA TRP A 248 14.87 33.55 7.00
C TRP A 248 16.37 33.82 7.04
N HIS A 249 17.13 32.95 7.70
CA HIS A 249 18.59 33.09 7.82
C HIS A 249 19.32 32.92 6.48
N HIS A 250 18.70 32.24 5.51
CA HIS A 250 19.24 32.14 4.16
C HIS A 250 18.98 33.39 3.31
N THR A 251 17.86 34.07 3.52
CA THR A 251 17.36 35.13 2.62
C THR A 251 17.49 36.55 3.15
N VAL A 252 17.68 36.74 4.46
CA VAL A 252 17.69 38.07 5.11
C VAL A 252 19.00 38.31 5.84
N ALA A 253 19.63 39.45 5.54
CA ALA A 253 20.84 39.95 6.21
C ALA A 253 20.55 41.16 7.11
N PRO A 254 21.44 41.48 8.07
CA PRO A 254 21.31 42.69 8.87
C PRO A 254 21.28 43.96 8.01
N GLY A 255 20.23 44.76 8.17
CA GLY A 255 20.02 46.01 7.42
C GLY A 255 19.06 45.90 6.24
N ASP A 256 18.64 44.69 5.86
CA ASP A 256 17.64 44.49 4.82
C ASP A 256 16.26 45.02 5.24
N ILE A 257 15.55 45.61 4.27
CA ILE A 257 14.14 45.97 4.43
C ILE A 257 13.31 44.81 3.88
N VAL A 258 12.50 44.22 4.74
CA VAL A 258 11.70 43.03 4.45
C VAL A 258 10.22 43.31 4.64
N VAL A 259 9.38 42.68 3.81
CA VAL A 259 7.93 42.70 3.97
C VAL A 259 7.52 41.43 4.69
N VAL A 260 6.92 41.58 5.86
CA VAL A 260 6.43 40.47 6.68
C VAL A 260 4.93 40.63 6.84
N ASP A 261 4.18 39.54 6.66
CA ASP A 261 2.74 39.54 6.95
C ASP A 261 2.52 39.89 8.42
N ARG A 262 1.55 40.75 8.70
CA ARG A 262 1.20 41.14 10.07
C ARG A 262 0.67 39.96 10.88
N ASN A 263 0.05 38.97 10.22
CA ASN A 263 -0.43 37.74 10.85
C ASN A 263 0.64 36.62 10.74
N CYS A 264 1.89 36.92 11.09
CA CYS A 264 2.96 35.93 11.09
C CYS A 264 2.93 35.08 12.36
N HIS A 265 3.13 33.77 12.20
CA HIS A 265 3.44 32.83 13.29
C HIS A 265 4.92 32.96 13.69
#